data_AF-A0A3D3MP76-F1
#
_entry.id   AF-A0A3D3MP76-F1
#
_cell.length_a   1.000
_cell.length_b   1.000
_cell.length_c   1.000
_cell.angle_alpha   90.00
_cell.angle_beta   90.00
_cell.angle_gamma   90.00
#
_symmetry.space_group_name_H-M   'P 1'
#
loop_
_entity.id
_entity.type
_entity.pdbx_description
1 polymer ?
#
loop_
_entity_poly.entity_id
_entity_poly.type
_entity_poly.pdbx_seq_one_letter_code
_entity_poly.pdbx_strand_id
1 'polypeptide(L)'
;MEISLPGHWFEFIKVFTRKFDDEIVNDIVRVFRSAEEIQERYDTYQFEEFLPGYIPVADDSGGQVALISEKGNDAKVYLSSYDVLQEELLTVLDRDLLHWMQRRFPFDQDKNTLSVEEMQKKAQENDVLFQRISSCQDILQLLEEPLILEGLLLPENYAKAEHIYYFQDGYHYNSVENKILTSNIPGDFHPDWIVLATNYFSDPFFIDLNEESSGFPLYFAYHGQGYWKPLKIAESLDHFREIIKEVYSRRFDKAALKDYLNGYKDTENPFWKEVLETVESCEEVTKEFNEQEITDSDWRQASLYITDIGPNKMKIIALLKKEHDMSGPQALELSKSSRILFKTGYYKWLQQDYQQLESLGAKVEFEIIE
;
A
#
# COMPACT_ATOMS: atom_id res chain seq x y z
N MET A 1 -19.83 -4.85 -14.14
CA MET A 1 -18.66 -3.94 -14.18
C MET A 1 -17.49 -4.76 -13.68
N GLU A 2 -16.31 -4.69 -14.28
CA GLU A 2 -15.17 -5.47 -13.81
C GLU A 2 -14.54 -4.72 -12.64
N ILE A 3 -14.50 -5.34 -11.46
CA ILE A 3 -14.02 -4.69 -10.24
C ILE A 3 -12.53 -4.43 -10.37
N SER A 4 -12.13 -3.18 -10.15
CA SER A 4 -10.71 -2.82 -10.08
C SER A 4 -10.22 -2.98 -8.65
N LEU A 5 -9.44 -4.04 -8.41
CA LEU A 5 -8.87 -4.30 -7.09
C LEU A 5 -7.70 -3.34 -6.82
N PRO A 6 -7.64 -2.70 -5.65
CA PRO A 6 -6.55 -1.78 -5.30
C PRO A 6 -5.26 -2.54 -4.97
N GLY A 7 -4.12 -1.85 -5.07
CA GLY A 7 -2.80 -2.45 -4.83
C GLY A 7 -2.65 -3.18 -3.49
N HIS A 8 -3.24 -2.63 -2.41
CA HIS A 8 -3.19 -3.23 -1.09
C HIS A 8 -3.93 -4.58 -0.99
N TRP A 9 -4.89 -4.85 -1.88
CA TRP A 9 -5.54 -6.18 -1.97
C TRP A 9 -4.59 -7.23 -2.57
N PHE A 10 -3.88 -6.89 -3.65
CA PHE A 10 -2.92 -7.82 -4.29
C PHE A 10 -1.78 -8.20 -3.34
N GLU A 11 -1.30 -7.22 -2.58
CA GLU A 11 -0.30 -7.41 -1.54
C GLU A 11 -0.83 -8.30 -0.40
N PHE A 12 -2.04 -8.04 0.08
CA PHE A 12 -2.71 -8.90 1.06
C PHE A 12 -2.87 -10.35 0.57
N ILE A 13 -3.43 -10.58 -0.62
CA ILE A 13 -3.77 -11.94 -1.07
C ILE A 13 -2.54 -12.80 -1.35
N LYS A 14 -1.44 -12.16 -1.77
CA LYS A 14 -0.12 -12.79 -1.93
C LYS A 14 0.42 -13.30 -0.60
N VAL A 15 0.30 -12.51 0.48
CA VAL A 15 0.71 -12.93 1.83
C VAL A 15 -0.23 -13.98 2.39
N PHE A 16 -1.54 -13.80 2.24
CA PHE A 16 -2.56 -14.74 2.69
C PHE A 16 -2.36 -16.14 2.10
N THR A 17 -2.18 -16.24 0.78
CA THR A 17 -2.01 -17.51 0.06
C THR A 17 -0.70 -18.24 0.41
N ARG A 18 0.30 -17.54 0.94
CA ARG A 18 1.52 -18.18 1.46
C ARG A 18 1.33 -18.75 2.87
N LYS A 19 0.40 -18.19 3.65
CA LYS A 19 0.21 -18.50 5.07
C LYS A 19 -0.93 -19.48 5.33
N PHE A 20 -1.95 -19.49 4.47
CA PHE A 20 -3.14 -20.31 4.62
C PHE A 20 -3.40 -21.11 3.34
N ASP A 21 -3.57 -22.43 3.50
CA ASP A 21 -3.91 -23.33 2.40
C ASP A 21 -5.43 -23.30 2.11
N ASP A 22 -6.25 -23.11 3.15
CA ASP A 22 -7.72 -23.10 3.08
C ASP A 22 -8.31 -21.70 2.85
N GLU A 23 -9.48 -21.64 2.19
CA GLU A 23 -10.27 -20.42 1.99
C GLU A 23 -11.05 -19.98 3.26
N ILE A 24 -11.32 -20.93 4.16
CA ILE A 24 -11.93 -20.68 5.47
C ILE A 24 -10.83 -20.73 6.52
N VAL A 25 -10.67 -19.63 7.25
CA VAL A 25 -9.67 -19.45 8.30
C VAL A 25 -10.35 -19.15 9.62
N ASN A 26 -9.75 -19.61 10.72
CA ASN A 26 -10.28 -19.45 12.07
C ASN A 26 -11.73 -19.93 12.21
N ASP A 27 -12.04 -21.08 11.60
CA ASP A 27 -13.31 -21.82 11.62
C ASP A 27 -14.54 -21.14 10.96
N ILE A 28 -14.57 -19.81 10.83
CA ILE A 28 -15.76 -19.07 10.37
C ILE A 28 -15.50 -18.02 9.28
N VAL A 29 -14.26 -17.55 9.09
CA VAL A 29 -13.99 -16.46 8.16
C VAL A 29 -13.63 -16.99 6.79
N ARG A 30 -14.39 -16.63 5.76
CA ARG A 30 -14.08 -16.93 4.37
C ARG A 30 -13.43 -15.72 3.70
N VAL A 31 -12.17 -15.84 3.31
CA VAL A 31 -11.45 -14.81 2.55
C VAL A 31 -11.58 -15.08 1.06
N PHE A 32 -11.92 -14.07 0.27
CA PHE A 32 -12.05 -14.22 -1.18
C PHE A 32 -10.69 -14.10 -1.85
N ARG A 33 -10.27 -15.18 -2.53
CA ARG A 33 -8.89 -15.37 -2.98
C ARG A 33 -8.63 -14.95 -4.42
N SER A 34 -9.70 -14.73 -5.20
CA SER A 34 -9.60 -14.38 -6.61
C SER A 34 -10.55 -13.25 -6.99
N ALA A 35 -10.24 -12.57 -8.09
CA ALA A 35 -11.11 -11.53 -8.64
C ALA A 35 -12.48 -12.10 -9.04
N GLU A 36 -12.53 -13.36 -9.48
CA GLU A 36 -13.77 -14.05 -9.83
C GLU A 36 -14.66 -14.27 -8.60
N GLU A 37 -14.12 -14.71 -7.46
CA GLU A 37 -14.87 -14.88 -6.21
C GLU A 37 -15.42 -13.53 -5.71
N ILE A 38 -14.62 -12.48 -5.79
CA ILE A 38 -15.01 -11.12 -5.42
C ILE A 38 -16.12 -10.63 -6.36
N GLN A 39 -15.96 -10.82 -7.68
CA GLN A 39 -16.96 -10.45 -8.68
C GLN A 39 -18.28 -11.19 -8.46
N GLU A 40 -18.24 -12.49 -8.13
CA GLU A 40 -19.42 -13.28 -7.81
C GLU A 40 -20.20 -12.67 -6.63
N ARG A 41 -19.52 -12.29 -5.54
CA ARG A 41 -20.18 -11.65 -4.39
C ARG A 41 -20.66 -10.24 -4.69
N TYR A 42 -19.86 -9.46 -5.39
CA TYR A 42 -20.22 -8.10 -5.79
C TYR A 42 -21.50 -8.07 -6.63
N ASP A 43 -21.61 -9.00 -7.59
CA ASP A 43 -22.79 -9.12 -8.45
C ASP A 43 -23.99 -9.71 -7.68
N THR A 44 -23.78 -10.75 -6.85
CA THR A 44 -24.84 -11.43 -6.09
C THR A 44 -25.56 -10.49 -5.14
N TYR A 45 -24.83 -9.62 -4.46
CA TYR A 45 -25.37 -8.67 -3.48
C TYR A 45 -25.54 -7.25 -4.04
N GLN A 46 -25.40 -7.10 -5.36
CA GLN A 46 -25.65 -5.84 -6.09
C GLN A 46 -24.88 -4.64 -5.51
N PHE A 47 -23.59 -4.82 -5.21
CA PHE A 47 -22.75 -3.76 -4.63
C PHE A 47 -22.69 -2.51 -5.52
N GLU A 48 -22.77 -2.66 -6.84
CA GLU A 48 -22.86 -1.54 -7.79
C GLU A 48 -24.06 -0.60 -7.50
N GLU A 49 -25.17 -1.16 -7.02
CA GLU A 49 -26.40 -0.41 -6.74
C GLU A 49 -26.42 0.13 -5.31
N PHE A 50 -25.99 -0.67 -4.34
CA PHE A 50 -26.16 -0.35 -2.91
C PHE A 50 -24.93 0.30 -2.28
N LEU A 51 -23.72 -0.09 -2.69
CA LEU A 51 -22.49 0.38 -2.08
C LEU A 51 -21.35 0.54 -3.10
N PRO A 52 -21.50 1.45 -4.08
CA PRO A 52 -20.51 1.64 -5.14
C PRO A 52 -19.17 2.14 -4.57
N GLY A 53 -18.07 1.69 -5.15
CA GLY A 53 -16.71 2.05 -4.71
C GLY A 53 -16.19 1.30 -3.50
N TYR A 54 -16.92 0.29 -3.02
CA TYR A 54 -16.47 -0.66 -2.01
C TYR A 54 -16.48 -2.09 -2.55
N ILE A 55 -15.47 -2.85 -2.17
CA ILE A 55 -15.19 -4.18 -2.70
C ILE A 55 -15.26 -5.20 -1.57
N PRO A 56 -16.06 -6.27 -1.68
CA PRO A 56 -16.10 -7.33 -0.68
C PRO A 56 -14.85 -8.19 -0.78
N VAL A 57 -14.22 -8.46 0.36
CA VAL A 57 -12.94 -9.19 0.44
C VAL A 57 -13.00 -10.42 1.34
N ALA A 58 -13.98 -10.50 2.23
CA ALA A 58 -14.22 -11.64 3.10
C ALA A 58 -15.63 -11.60 3.72
N ASP A 59 -16.11 -12.72 4.24
CA ASP A 59 -17.34 -12.85 5.04
C ASP A 59 -17.16 -13.76 6.27
N ASP A 60 -18.09 -13.69 7.23
CA ASP A 60 -18.13 -14.52 8.44
C ASP A 60 -19.06 -15.74 8.32
N SER A 61 -19.62 -16.00 7.14
CA SER A 61 -20.72 -16.95 6.89
C SER A 61 -22.01 -16.71 7.71
N GLY A 62 -22.06 -15.66 8.53
CA GLY A 62 -23.15 -15.24 9.41
C GLY A 62 -23.96 -14.05 8.88
N GLY A 63 -23.61 -13.54 7.69
CA GLY A 63 -24.29 -12.44 7.01
C GLY A 63 -23.55 -11.11 7.06
N GLN A 64 -22.37 -11.08 7.68
CA GLN A 64 -21.47 -9.92 7.69
C GLN A 64 -20.45 -10.00 6.56
N VAL A 65 -19.98 -8.84 6.12
CA VAL A 65 -19.04 -8.71 5.01
C VAL A 65 -17.97 -7.67 5.34
N ALA A 66 -16.71 -8.05 5.11
CA ALA A 66 -15.56 -7.15 5.19
C ALA A 66 -15.32 -6.54 3.81
N LEU A 67 -15.09 -5.23 3.77
CA LEU A 67 -15.02 -4.42 2.57
C LEU A 67 -13.76 -3.55 2.56
N ILE A 68 -13.27 -3.23 1.37
CA ILE A 68 -12.21 -2.22 1.16
C ILE A 68 -12.69 -1.18 0.15
N SER A 69 -12.07 0.01 0.13
CA SER A 69 -12.37 1.00 -0.90
C SER A 69 -11.65 0.66 -2.22
N GLU A 70 -12.28 0.93 -3.36
CA GLU A 70 -11.62 0.91 -4.67
C GLU A 70 -10.51 1.98 -4.78
N LYS A 71 -10.61 3.03 -3.95
CA LYS A 71 -9.66 4.14 -3.94
C LYS A 71 -8.37 3.70 -3.27
N GLY A 72 -7.29 3.61 -4.05
CA GLY A 72 -5.99 3.11 -3.57
C GLY A 72 -5.36 3.89 -2.41
N ASN A 73 -5.85 5.08 -2.06
CA ASN A 73 -5.39 5.88 -0.92
C ASN A 73 -6.12 5.58 0.39
N ASP A 74 -7.17 4.74 0.37
CA ASP A 74 -7.91 4.32 1.56
C ASP A 74 -7.75 2.81 1.77
N ALA A 75 -6.79 2.44 2.62
CA ALA A 75 -6.44 1.05 2.87
C ALA A 75 -7.34 0.36 3.92
N LYS A 76 -8.27 1.08 4.55
CA LYS A 76 -9.07 0.59 5.68
C LYS A 76 -9.93 -0.62 5.31
N VAL A 77 -10.16 -1.48 6.31
CA VAL A 77 -11.14 -2.55 6.24
C VAL A 77 -12.41 -2.08 6.91
N TYR A 78 -13.55 -2.21 6.23
CA TYR A 78 -14.87 -1.83 6.70
C TYR A 78 -15.74 -3.06 6.94
N LEU A 79 -16.68 -2.97 7.88
CA LEU A 79 -17.73 -3.95 8.15
C LEU A 79 -19.07 -3.39 7.69
N SER A 80 -19.81 -4.26 6.99
CA SER A 80 -21.24 -4.12 6.74
C SER A 80 -21.92 -5.47 6.99
N SER A 81 -23.25 -5.49 6.99
CA SER A 81 -24.00 -6.69 6.65
C SER A 81 -24.45 -6.65 5.19
N TYR A 82 -24.69 -7.82 4.61
CA TYR A 82 -25.25 -7.94 3.27
C TYR A 82 -26.66 -7.35 3.14
N ASP A 83 -27.38 -7.20 4.26
CA ASP A 83 -28.74 -6.63 4.30
C ASP A 83 -28.75 -5.09 4.44
N VAL A 84 -27.61 -4.46 4.75
CA VAL A 84 -27.52 -3.01 5.00
C VAL A 84 -26.90 -2.27 3.81
N LEU A 85 -25.69 -2.67 3.40
CA LEU A 85 -24.91 -2.11 2.28
C LEU A 85 -25.15 -0.61 2.04
N GLN A 86 -24.81 0.22 3.04
CA GLN A 86 -24.94 1.68 3.00
C GLN A 86 -23.65 2.32 3.48
N GLU A 87 -23.12 3.30 2.72
CA GLU A 87 -21.84 3.94 3.00
C GLU A 87 -21.83 4.61 4.38
N GLU A 88 -22.93 5.24 4.78
CA GLU A 88 -23.06 5.95 6.06
C GLU A 88 -23.13 5.01 7.27
N LEU A 89 -23.42 3.73 7.02
CA LEU A 89 -23.50 2.68 8.04
C LEU A 89 -22.27 1.77 8.02
N LEU A 90 -21.29 2.04 7.16
CA LEU A 90 -20.01 1.37 7.21
C LEU A 90 -19.28 1.70 8.48
N THR A 91 -18.61 0.69 9.00
CA THR A 91 -17.90 0.82 10.25
C THR A 91 -16.50 0.27 10.06
N VAL A 92 -15.48 0.97 10.52
CA VAL A 92 -14.09 0.52 10.31
C VAL A 92 -13.82 -0.70 11.19
N LEU A 93 -13.44 -1.83 10.58
CA LEU A 93 -12.91 -3.02 11.26
C LEU A 93 -11.46 -2.83 11.63
N ASP A 94 -10.68 -2.30 10.67
CA ASP A 94 -9.25 -2.19 10.83
C ASP A 94 -8.63 -1.15 9.89
N ARG A 95 -7.36 -0.79 10.15
CA ARG A 95 -6.60 0.18 9.37
C ARG A 95 -6.17 -0.34 8.01
N ASP A 96 -5.95 -1.65 7.87
CA ASP A 96 -5.61 -2.32 6.61
C ASP A 96 -5.81 -3.84 6.67
N LEU A 97 -5.81 -4.50 5.50
CA LEU A 97 -6.03 -5.94 5.36
C LEU A 97 -4.96 -6.81 6.03
N LEU A 98 -3.71 -6.35 6.06
CA LEU A 98 -2.60 -7.12 6.63
C LEU A 98 -2.67 -7.10 8.16
N HIS A 99 -2.94 -5.93 8.76
CA HIS A 99 -3.17 -5.81 10.20
C HIS A 99 -4.43 -6.57 10.63
N TRP A 100 -5.51 -6.52 9.83
CA TRP A 100 -6.72 -7.31 10.08
C TRP A 100 -6.44 -8.83 10.08
N MET A 101 -5.62 -9.31 9.14
CA MET A 101 -5.16 -10.70 9.10
C MET A 101 -4.28 -11.09 10.30
N GLN A 102 -3.36 -10.22 10.72
CA GLN A 102 -2.50 -10.44 11.89
C GLN A 102 -3.34 -10.66 13.15
N ARG A 103 -4.48 -9.97 13.24
CA ARG A 103 -5.45 -10.05 14.33
C ARG A 103 -6.46 -11.19 14.19
N ARG A 104 -6.25 -12.10 13.24
CA ARG A 104 -7.10 -13.26 12.97
C ARG A 104 -8.50 -12.92 12.45
N PHE A 105 -8.61 -11.86 11.65
CA PHE A 105 -9.84 -11.50 10.92
C PHE A 105 -11.08 -11.26 11.80
N PRO A 106 -11.02 -10.41 12.83
CA PRO A 106 -12.20 -10.12 13.65
C PRO A 106 -13.30 -9.47 12.81
N PHE A 107 -14.47 -10.10 12.73
CA PHE A 107 -15.73 -9.54 12.21
C PHE A 107 -16.55 -8.87 13.31
N ASP A 108 -16.33 -9.31 14.56
CA ASP A 108 -16.89 -8.67 15.72
C ASP A 108 -16.28 -7.28 15.86
N GLN A 109 -17.13 -6.28 15.68
CA GLN A 109 -16.96 -5.08 16.45
C GLN A 109 -17.26 -5.44 17.91
N ASP A 110 -16.21 -5.74 18.66
CA ASP A 110 -16.09 -5.06 19.94
C ASP A 110 -16.05 -3.55 19.63
N LYS A 111 -17.22 -3.00 19.28
CA LYS A 111 -17.56 -1.60 19.50
C LYS A 111 -17.64 -1.47 21.02
N ASN A 112 -16.50 -1.54 21.67
CA ASN A 112 -16.17 -0.46 22.57
C ASN A 112 -16.15 0.79 21.69
N THR A 113 -17.35 1.32 21.40
CA THR A 113 -17.47 2.73 21.03
C THR A 113 -16.85 3.40 22.23
N LEU A 114 -15.58 3.79 22.08
CA LEU A 114 -14.80 4.31 23.17
C LEU A 114 -15.68 5.39 23.78
N SER A 115 -15.99 5.23 25.07
CA SER A 115 -16.79 6.23 25.75
C SER A 115 -16.11 7.59 25.56
N VAL A 116 -16.87 8.68 25.68
CA VAL A 116 -16.26 10.02 25.61
C VAL A 116 -15.07 10.14 26.58
N GLU A 117 -15.16 9.45 27.72
CA GLU A 117 -14.09 9.34 28.71
C GLU A 117 -12.87 8.58 28.18
N GLU A 118 -13.06 7.48 27.46
CA GLU A 118 -11.96 6.71 26.84
C GLU A 118 -11.32 7.44 25.67
N MET A 119 -12.10 8.16 24.84
CA MET A 119 -11.56 9.01 23.78
C MET A 119 -10.73 10.16 24.36
N GLN A 120 -11.23 10.80 25.43
CA GLN A 120 -10.49 11.83 26.16
C GLN A 120 -9.21 11.27 26.79
N LYS A 121 -9.28 10.06 27.37
CA LYS A 121 -8.12 9.38 27.92
C LYS A 121 -7.07 9.11 26.84
N LYS A 122 -7.45 8.55 25.69
CA LYS A 122 -6.50 8.30 24.58
C LYS A 122 -5.90 9.59 24.02
N ALA A 123 -6.70 10.66 23.90
CA ALA A 123 -6.19 11.97 23.50
C ALA A 123 -5.19 12.51 24.53
N GLN A 124 -5.47 12.36 25.82
CA GLN A 124 -4.55 12.75 26.89
C GLN A 124 -3.26 11.91 26.88
N GLU A 125 -3.36 10.60 26.63
CA GLU A 125 -2.19 9.73 26.46
C GLU A 125 -1.36 10.12 25.24
N ASN A 126 -2.02 10.49 24.13
CA ASN A 126 -1.35 11.06 22.96
C ASN A 126 -0.63 12.37 23.29
N ASP A 127 -1.28 13.30 23.98
CA ASP A 127 -0.67 14.57 24.37
C ASP A 127 0.56 14.33 25.26
N VAL A 128 0.46 13.43 26.24
CA VAL A 128 1.59 13.09 27.13
C VAL A 128 2.75 12.49 26.33
N LEU A 129 2.47 11.52 25.45
CA LEU A 129 3.51 10.88 24.66
C LEU A 129 4.11 11.85 23.64
N PHE A 130 3.29 12.67 22.98
CA PHE A 130 3.72 13.72 22.07
C PHE A 130 4.64 14.72 22.76
N GLN A 131 4.31 15.18 23.98
CA GLN A 131 5.19 16.06 24.75
C GLN A 131 6.53 15.39 25.07
N ARG A 132 6.51 14.10 25.43
CA ARG A 132 7.74 13.33 25.74
C ARG A 132 8.62 13.16 24.51
N ILE A 133 8.07 12.87 23.33
CA ILE A 133 8.89 12.76 22.11
C ILE A 133 9.33 14.13 21.58
N SER A 134 8.52 15.18 21.79
CA SER A 134 8.82 16.53 21.31
C SER A 134 9.96 17.20 22.06
N SER A 135 10.31 16.72 23.26
CA SER A 135 11.54 17.16 23.94
C SER A 135 12.81 16.62 23.31
N CYS A 136 12.70 15.67 22.36
CA CYS A 136 13.81 14.97 21.75
C CYS A 136 13.92 15.31 20.26
N GLN A 137 14.85 16.19 19.91
CA GLN A 137 14.98 16.69 18.54
C GLN A 137 15.25 15.58 17.51
N ASP A 138 16.02 14.54 17.88
CA ASP A 138 16.39 13.45 16.97
C ASP A 138 15.19 12.60 16.55
N ILE A 139 14.21 12.45 17.46
CA ILE A 139 12.95 11.75 17.18
C ILE A 139 12.14 12.58 16.18
N LEU A 140 11.96 13.88 16.46
CA LEU A 140 11.20 14.76 15.58
C LEU A 140 11.80 14.82 14.18
N GLN A 141 13.13 14.95 14.08
CA GLN A 141 13.80 15.04 12.79
C GLN A 141 13.61 13.76 11.94
N LEU A 142 13.61 12.57 12.57
CA LEU A 142 13.32 11.34 11.85
C LEU A 142 11.88 11.30 11.30
N LEU A 143 10.91 11.78 12.09
CA LEU A 143 9.49 11.73 11.72
C LEU A 143 9.08 12.84 10.73
N GLU A 144 9.77 13.99 10.73
CA GLU A 144 9.48 15.12 9.84
C GLU A 144 10.05 14.95 8.42
N GLU A 145 11.20 14.27 8.28
CA GLU A 145 11.88 14.04 7.00
C GLU A 145 12.03 12.53 6.68
N PRO A 146 10.92 11.77 6.54
CA PRO A 146 10.99 10.34 6.31
C PRO A 146 11.57 10.04 4.93
N LEU A 147 12.54 9.13 4.89
CA LEU A 147 13.03 8.54 3.65
C LEU A 147 12.37 7.17 3.48
N ILE A 148 11.45 7.10 2.51
CA ILE A 148 10.65 5.92 2.21
C ILE A 148 11.39 5.05 1.20
N LEU A 149 11.62 3.79 1.56
CA LEU A 149 12.36 2.80 0.77
C LEU A 149 11.53 1.53 0.64
N GLU A 150 10.66 1.52 -0.37
CA GLU A 150 9.77 0.39 -0.64
C GLU A 150 10.54 -0.89 -1.01
N GLY A 151 10.14 -2.02 -0.44
CA GLY A 151 10.56 -3.35 -0.89
C GLY A 151 11.93 -3.82 -0.41
N LEU A 152 12.57 -3.12 0.53
CA LEU A 152 13.89 -3.47 1.08
C LEU A 152 13.86 -3.92 2.55
N LEU A 153 12.69 -4.27 3.09
CA LEU A 153 12.46 -4.54 4.53
C LEU A 153 12.72 -3.35 5.46
N LEU A 154 13.08 -2.19 4.91
CA LEU A 154 13.33 -0.93 5.61
C LEU A 154 12.01 -0.24 5.97
N PRO A 155 12.04 0.81 6.81
CA PRO A 155 10.84 1.54 7.14
C PRO A 155 10.15 2.16 5.92
N GLU A 156 8.84 1.95 5.82
CA GLU A 156 7.99 2.47 4.76
C GLU A 156 6.90 3.40 5.33
N ASN A 157 6.38 3.08 6.50
CA ASN A 157 5.32 3.83 7.16
C ASN A 157 5.86 4.46 8.45
N TYR A 158 5.97 5.79 8.47
CA TYR A 158 6.44 6.53 9.64
C TYR A 158 5.27 7.11 10.45
N ALA A 159 5.42 7.14 11.77
CA ALA A 159 4.48 7.80 12.65
C ALA A 159 4.44 9.31 12.38
N LYS A 160 3.27 9.92 12.55
CA LYS A 160 3.19 11.38 12.73
C LYS A 160 3.41 11.70 14.19
N ALA A 161 4.32 12.63 14.49
CA ALA A 161 4.62 13.01 15.87
C ALA A 161 3.36 13.41 16.65
N GLU A 162 2.51 14.24 16.06
CA GLU A 162 1.21 14.70 16.63
C GLU A 162 0.21 13.57 16.93
N HIS A 163 0.42 12.37 16.38
CA HIS A 163 -0.45 11.21 16.52
C HIS A 163 0.32 9.96 16.97
N ILE A 164 1.48 10.14 17.61
CA ILE A 164 2.41 9.06 17.93
C ILE A 164 1.78 7.93 18.75
N TYR A 165 0.87 8.27 19.66
CA TYR A 165 0.19 7.27 20.49
C TYR A 165 -0.68 6.34 19.65
N TYR A 166 -1.40 6.89 18.66
CA TYR A 166 -2.26 6.09 17.79
C TYR A 166 -1.47 5.12 16.92
N PHE A 167 -0.22 5.46 16.60
CA PHE A 167 0.70 4.59 15.87
C PHE A 167 1.17 3.37 16.69
N GLN A 168 0.93 3.36 18.00
CA GLN A 168 1.28 2.23 18.87
C GLN A 168 0.22 1.12 18.90
N ASP A 169 -0.90 1.29 18.20
CA ASP A 169 -1.94 0.27 18.09
C ASP A 169 -1.42 -0.99 17.36
N GLY A 170 -1.58 -2.14 18.03
CA GLY A 170 -0.99 -3.42 17.66
C GLY A 170 0.30 -3.75 18.44
N TYR A 171 0.89 -2.79 19.16
CA TYR A 171 2.14 -2.98 19.92
C TYR A 171 1.98 -2.67 21.40
N HIS A 172 1.50 -1.46 21.72
CA HIS A 172 1.26 -1.04 23.12
C HIS A 172 -0.08 -1.47 23.63
N TYR A 173 -1.06 -1.41 22.75
CA TYR A 173 -2.43 -1.72 23.05
C TYR A 173 -3.08 -2.28 21.80
N ASN A 174 -4.22 -2.94 22.00
CA ASN A 174 -5.12 -3.31 20.94
C ASN A 174 -6.39 -2.45 21.06
N SER A 175 -6.67 -1.63 20.05
CA SER A 175 -7.83 -0.72 20.10
C SER A 175 -9.17 -1.43 20.11
N VAL A 176 -9.26 -2.65 19.58
CA VAL A 176 -10.51 -3.41 19.48
C VAL A 176 -10.77 -4.19 20.77
N GLU A 177 -9.79 -4.95 21.25
CA GLU A 177 -9.94 -5.68 22.52
C GLU A 177 -9.84 -4.75 23.75
N ASN A 178 -9.46 -3.48 23.54
CA ASN A 178 -9.15 -2.51 24.58
C ASN A 178 -8.15 -3.06 25.62
N LYS A 179 -7.16 -3.83 25.15
CA LYS A 179 -6.15 -4.47 25.99
C LYS A 179 -4.82 -3.76 25.86
N ILE A 180 -4.11 -3.67 26.98
CA ILE A 180 -2.70 -3.32 27.01
C ILE A 180 -1.92 -4.57 26.58
N LEU A 181 -1.01 -4.39 25.63
CA LEU A 181 -0.14 -5.41 25.07
C LEU A 181 1.29 -5.32 25.60
N THR A 182 1.58 -4.31 26.43
CA THR A 182 2.89 -4.09 27.03
C THR A 182 3.00 -4.65 28.44
N SER A 183 4.20 -5.13 28.77
CA SER A 183 4.55 -5.53 30.13
C SER A 183 6.08 -5.56 30.32
N ASN A 184 6.54 -5.75 31.54
CA ASN A 184 7.96 -5.92 31.86
C ASN A 184 8.42 -7.38 31.76
N ILE A 185 7.58 -8.29 31.23
CA ILE A 185 7.90 -9.70 31.07
C ILE A 185 8.78 -9.87 29.83
N PRO A 186 9.90 -10.62 29.90
CA PRO A 186 10.73 -10.88 28.74
C PRO A 186 9.93 -11.52 27.60
N GLY A 187 9.93 -10.87 26.43
CA GLY A 187 9.17 -11.31 25.27
C GLY A 187 7.89 -10.52 25.01
N ASP A 188 7.38 -9.79 26.00
CA ASP A 188 6.33 -8.81 25.76
C ASP A 188 6.93 -7.52 25.21
N PHE A 189 6.09 -6.68 24.61
CA PHE A 189 6.52 -5.36 24.16
C PHE A 189 6.74 -4.49 25.41
N HIS A 190 7.88 -3.81 25.52
CA HIS A 190 8.16 -3.04 26.73
C HIS A 190 7.36 -1.72 26.74
N PRO A 191 6.82 -1.26 27.89
CA PRO A 191 6.03 -0.04 27.97
C PRO A 191 6.76 1.24 27.54
N ASP A 192 8.09 1.29 27.63
CA ASP A 192 8.89 2.44 27.19
C ASP A 192 9.40 2.33 25.74
N TRP A 193 9.12 1.23 25.05
CA TRP A 193 9.50 1.09 23.64
C TRP A 193 8.52 1.82 22.74
N ILE A 194 8.94 2.78 21.93
CA ILE A 194 8.01 3.53 21.06
C ILE A 194 8.31 3.22 19.60
N VAL A 195 7.30 2.74 18.90
CA VAL A 195 7.35 2.49 17.46
C VAL A 195 7.31 3.81 16.72
N LEU A 196 8.35 4.06 15.92
CA LEU A 196 8.52 5.26 15.12
C LEU A 196 8.15 5.00 13.65
N ALA A 197 8.32 3.77 13.18
CA ALA A 197 7.98 3.38 11.83
C ALA A 197 7.73 1.87 11.72
N THR A 198 7.18 1.43 10.59
CA THR A 198 7.02 0.02 10.23
C THR A 198 7.41 -0.23 8.79
N ASN A 199 7.85 -1.45 8.47
CA ASN A 199 7.98 -1.90 7.08
C ASN A 199 6.63 -2.41 6.53
N TYR A 200 6.64 -2.88 5.30
CA TYR A 200 5.51 -3.54 4.63
C TYR A 200 4.86 -4.67 5.47
N PHE A 201 5.63 -5.41 6.26
CA PHE A 201 5.15 -6.53 7.09
C PHE A 201 4.56 -6.09 8.44
N SER A 202 4.53 -4.78 8.72
CA SER A 202 4.27 -4.23 10.06
C SER A 202 5.26 -4.70 11.11
N ASP A 203 6.51 -4.97 10.73
CA ASP A 203 7.58 -5.13 11.71
C ASP A 203 7.95 -3.75 12.28
N PRO A 204 7.98 -3.59 13.62
CA PRO A 204 8.22 -2.30 14.22
C PRO A 204 9.69 -1.90 14.19
N PHE A 205 9.92 -0.62 13.88
CA PHE A 205 11.16 0.10 14.11
C PHE A 205 10.92 1.04 15.29
N PHE A 206 11.59 0.78 16.40
CA PHE A 206 11.27 1.39 17.69
C PHE A 206 12.52 1.76 18.49
N ILE A 207 12.34 2.65 19.46
CA ILE A 207 13.36 3.11 20.40
C ILE A 207 12.91 2.82 21.82
N ASP A 208 13.82 2.82 22.80
CA ASP A 208 13.47 2.91 24.22
C ASP A 208 13.59 4.36 24.70
N LEU A 209 12.51 4.93 25.24
CA LEU A 209 12.49 6.32 25.70
C LEU A 209 13.42 6.60 26.90
N ASN A 210 13.97 5.56 27.54
CA ASN A 210 14.95 5.72 28.62
C ASN A 210 16.40 5.73 28.11
N GLU A 211 16.63 5.52 26.81
CA GLU A 211 17.97 5.45 26.21
C GLU A 211 18.42 6.77 25.55
N GLU A 212 17.88 7.91 26.00
CA GLU A 212 18.26 9.24 25.52
C GLU A 212 19.78 9.49 25.62
N SER A 213 20.41 9.05 26.71
CA SER A 213 21.87 9.20 26.91
C SER A 213 22.74 8.44 25.89
N SER A 214 22.14 7.48 25.18
CA SER A 214 22.78 6.70 24.11
C SER A 214 22.38 7.20 22.72
N GLY A 215 21.62 8.29 22.62
CA GLY A 215 21.14 8.84 21.34
C GLY A 215 19.99 8.04 20.72
N PHE A 216 19.19 7.36 21.55
CA PHE A 216 18.08 6.52 21.12
C PHE A 216 18.48 5.47 20.07
N PRO A 217 19.16 4.38 20.48
CA PRO A 217 19.41 3.26 19.58
C PRO A 217 18.12 2.78 18.92
N LEU A 218 18.19 2.47 17.62
CA LEU A 218 17.02 1.99 16.89
C LEU A 218 17.01 0.46 16.90
N TYR A 219 15.86 -0.09 17.27
CA TYR A 219 15.60 -1.51 17.32
C TYR A 219 14.58 -1.90 16.26
N PHE A 220 14.70 -3.14 15.81
CA PHE A 220 13.78 -3.84 14.94
C PHE A 220 13.33 -5.13 15.63
N ALA A 221 12.11 -5.58 15.39
CA ALA A 221 11.68 -6.92 15.78
C ALA A 221 10.75 -7.50 14.72
N TYR A 222 10.88 -8.80 14.43
CA TYR A 222 9.94 -9.46 13.53
C TYR A 222 8.57 -9.60 14.19
N HIS A 223 7.54 -9.11 13.50
CA HIS A 223 6.15 -9.21 13.87
C HIS A 223 5.66 -10.67 13.80
N GLY A 224 4.71 -11.03 14.67
CA GLY A 224 3.93 -12.27 14.51
C GLY A 224 4.51 -13.53 15.15
N GLN A 225 5.55 -13.44 15.98
CA GLN A 225 6.12 -14.60 16.70
C GLN A 225 5.55 -14.80 18.11
N GLY A 226 4.63 -13.94 18.58
CA GLY A 226 4.13 -13.97 19.97
C GLY A 226 5.21 -13.68 21.02
N TYR A 227 6.38 -13.19 20.57
CA TYR A 227 7.54 -12.86 21.37
C TYR A 227 8.30 -11.74 20.66
N TRP A 228 8.53 -10.62 21.34
CA TRP A 228 9.27 -9.47 20.84
C TRP A 228 10.74 -9.59 21.22
N LYS A 229 11.57 -9.93 20.24
CA LYS A 229 13.03 -9.95 20.39
C LYS A 229 13.63 -8.70 19.74
N PRO A 230 14.02 -7.67 20.51
CA PRO A 230 14.64 -6.48 19.94
C PRO A 230 16.00 -6.83 19.32
N LEU A 231 16.18 -6.45 18.07
CA LEU A 231 17.44 -6.46 17.34
C LEU A 231 17.87 -5.01 17.18
N LYS A 232 18.96 -4.61 17.83
CA LYS A 232 19.52 -3.26 17.63
C LYS A 232 20.05 -3.18 16.20
N ILE A 233 19.56 -2.26 15.40
CA ILE A 233 19.96 -2.09 13.99
C ILE A 233 20.76 -0.81 13.75
N ALA A 234 20.68 0.16 14.66
CA ALA A 234 21.53 1.34 14.67
C ALA A 234 21.84 1.78 16.11
N GLU A 235 23.06 2.29 16.32
CA GLU A 235 23.53 2.78 17.63
C GLU A 235 22.81 4.04 18.11
N SER A 236 22.23 4.83 17.20
CA SER A 236 21.45 6.02 17.49
C SER A 236 20.52 6.35 16.32
N LEU A 237 19.53 7.23 16.55
CA LEU A 237 18.69 7.74 15.47
C LEU A 237 19.49 8.50 14.40
N ASP A 238 20.52 9.24 14.81
CA ASP A 238 21.40 9.96 13.88
C ASP A 238 22.15 8.99 12.97
N HIS A 239 22.74 7.95 13.55
CA HIS A 239 23.41 6.91 12.80
C HIS A 239 22.44 6.20 11.85
N PHE A 240 21.21 5.93 12.28
CA PHE A 240 20.19 5.38 11.40
C PHE A 240 19.87 6.30 10.22
N ARG A 241 19.68 7.61 10.46
CA ARG A 241 19.42 8.58 9.38
C ARG A 241 20.56 8.63 8.37
N GLU A 242 21.81 8.56 8.81
CA GLU A 242 22.97 8.45 7.92
C GLU A 242 22.89 7.20 7.05
N ILE A 243 22.62 6.04 7.65
CA ILE A 243 22.51 4.77 6.91
C ILE A 243 21.43 4.85 5.84
N ILE A 244 20.23 5.31 6.21
CA ILE A 244 19.09 5.38 5.29
C ILE A 244 19.33 6.40 4.18
N LYS A 245 20.00 7.53 4.45
CA LYS A 245 20.40 8.50 3.41
C LYS A 245 21.35 7.87 2.39
N GLU A 246 22.34 7.11 2.86
CA GLU A 246 23.30 6.44 1.99
C GLU A 246 22.62 5.34 1.15
N VAL A 247 21.74 4.53 1.75
CA VAL A 247 20.91 3.55 1.03
C VAL A 247 20.03 4.24 -0.01
N TYR A 248 19.31 5.30 0.39
CA TYR A 248 18.42 6.04 -0.50
C TYR A 248 19.15 6.62 -1.70
N SER A 249 20.33 7.22 -1.50
CA SER A 249 21.12 7.78 -2.62
C SER A 249 21.58 6.72 -3.64
N ARG A 250 21.71 5.46 -3.22
CA ARG A 250 22.22 4.34 -4.04
C ARG A 250 21.13 3.40 -4.55
N ARG A 251 19.86 3.64 -4.20
CA ARG A 251 18.74 2.71 -4.44
C ARG A 251 18.54 2.26 -5.89
N PHE A 252 19.06 3.00 -6.87
CA PHE A 252 18.96 2.68 -8.29
C PHE A 252 20.22 2.00 -8.87
N ASP A 253 21.29 1.89 -8.09
CA ASP A 253 22.52 1.21 -8.47
C ASP A 253 22.73 0.02 -7.53
N LYS A 254 22.27 -1.16 -7.98
CA LYS A 254 22.34 -2.40 -7.21
C LYS A 254 23.76 -2.72 -6.75
N ALA A 255 24.77 -2.49 -7.60
CA ALA A 255 26.16 -2.77 -7.27
C ALA A 255 26.65 -1.81 -6.18
N ALA A 256 26.40 -0.50 -6.34
CA ALA A 256 26.78 0.49 -5.33
C ALA A 256 26.05 0.30 -3.99
N LEU A 257 24.76 -0.06 -4.03
CA LEU A 257 23.97 -0.36 -2.83
C LEU A 257 24.50 -1.62 -2.12
N LYS A 258 24.79 -2.67 -2.87
CA LYS A 258 25.38 -3.90 -2.35
C LYS A 258 26.75 -3.65 -1.72
N ASP A 259 27.62 -2.88 -2.37
CA ASP A 259 28.95 -2.55 -1.85
C ASP A 259 28.85 -1.74 -0.55
N TYR A 260 27.90 -0.80 -0.48
CA TYR A 260 27.64 -0.02 0.72
C TYR A 260 27.16 -0.91 1.89
N LEU A 261 26.17 -1.77 1.66
CA LEU A 261 25.63 -2.66 2.70
C LEU A 261 26.65 -3.71 3.16
N ASN A 262 27.49 -4.24 2.26
CA ASN A 262 28.59 -5.15 2.63
C ASN A 262 29.69 -4.46 3.44
N GLY A 263 29.94 -3.16 3.18
CA GLY A 263 30.92 -2.36 3.91
C GLY A 263 30.41 -1.85 5.26
N TYR A 264 29.12 -2.02 5.56
CA TYR A 264 28.53 -1.57 6.81
C TYR A 264 29.06 -2.41 7.99
N LYS A 265 29.46 -1.75 9.07
CA LYS A 265 30.27 -2.33 10.16
C LYS A 265 29.59 -3.45 10.95
N ASP A 266 28.29 -3.63 10.81
CA ASP A 266 27.50 -4.62 11.53
C ASP A 266 27.03 -5.74 10.59
N THR A 267 27.96 -6.32 9.83
CA THR A 267 27.69 -7.41 8.87
C THR A 267 27.14 -8.67 9.52
N GLU A 268 27.26 -8.81 10.85
CA GLU A 268 26.71 -9.94 11.59
C GLU A 268 25.26 -9.72 12.06
N ASN A 269 24.73 -8.52 11.92
CA ASN A 269 23.35 -8.21 12.26
C ASN A 269 22.37 -8.98 11.37
N PRO A 270 21.48 -9.81 11.94
CA PRO A 270 20.52 -10.59 11.16
C PRO A 270 19.63 -9.73 10.26
N PHE A 271 19.21 -8.56 10.73
CA PHE A 271 18.37 -7.65 9.94
C PHE A 271 19.10 -7.15 8.70
N TRP A 272 20.33 -6.63 8.87
CA TRP A 272 21.11 -6.10 7.74
C TRP A 272 21.53 -7.19 6.75
N LYS A 273 21.74 -8.44 7.21
CA LYS A 273 21.91 -9.59 6.32
C LYS A 273 20.68 -9.82 5.45
N GLU A 274 19.49 -9.81 6.02
CA GLU A 274 18.25 -10.01 5.28
C GLU A 274 17.95 -8.86 4.30
N VAL A 275 18.25 -7.60 4.69
CA VAL A 275 18.19 -6.45 3.78
C VAL A 275 19.13 -6.64 2.60
N LEU A 276 20.36 -7.10 2.84
CA LEU A 276 21.32 -7.40 1.77
C LEU A 276 20.85 -8.55 0.88
N GLU A 277 20.36 -9.65 1.46
CA GLU A 277 19.78 -10.78 0.71
C GLU A 277 18.60 -10.32 -0.16
N THR A 278 17.76 -9.43 0.36
CA THR A 278 16.65 -8.81 -0.40
C THR A 278 17.20 -8.05 -1.61
N VAL A 279 18.19 -7.18 -1.42
CA VAL A 279 18.86 -6.45 -2.52
C VAL A 279 19.46 -7.41 -3.53
N GLU A 280 20.11 -8.50 -3.10
CA GLU A 280 20.71 -9.50 -3.99
C GLU A 280 19.66 -10.25 -4.81
N SER A 281 18.53 -10.60 -4.19
CA SER A 281 17.42 -11.31 -4.79
C SER A 281 16.55 -10.47 -5.72
N CYS A 282 16.52 -9.14 -5.52
CA CYS A 282 15.90 -8.22 -6.48
C CYS A 282 16.60 -8.38 -7.83
N GLU A 283 15.84 -8.62 -8.90
CA GLU A 283 16.42 -8.62 -10.25
C GLU A 283 17.18 -7.30 -10.44
N GLU A 284 18.38 -7.37 -11.06
CA GLU A 284 18.97 -6.14 -11.58
C GLU A 284 17.89 -5.52 -12.46
N VAL A 285 17.48 -4.30 -12.14
CA VAL A 285 16.89 -3.45 -13.16
C VAL A 285 18.04 -3.18 -14.12
N THR A 286 18.32 -4.17 -14.99
CA THR A 286 19.34 -4.07 -16.00
C THR A 286 18.95 -2.88 -16.84
N LYS A 287 19.94 -2.06 -17.19
CA LYS A 287 19.82 -1.07 -18.26
C LYS A 287 19.39 -1.69 -19.60
N GLU A 288 19.14 -2.99 -19.69
CA GLU A 288 18.63 -3.72 -20.87
C GLU A 288 17.12 -3.53 -21.12
N PHE A 289 16.39 -2.85 -20.25
CA PHE A 289 15.11 -2.21 -20.60
C PHE A 289 15.29 -0.81 -21.24
N ASN A 290 16.49 -0.53 -21.76
CA ASN A 290 16.85 0.77 -22.33
C ASN A 290 17.83 0.60 -23.51
N GLU A 291 17.34 0.12 -24.65
CA GLU A 291 18.00 0.33 -25.96
C GLU A 291 17.09 -0.08 -27.15
N GLN A 292 15.88 0.49 -27.20
CA GLN A 292 15.26 0.86 -28.48
C GLN A 292 14.83 2.32 -28.36
N GLU A 293 15.79 3.21 -28.65
CA GLU A 293 15.63 4.66 -28.85
C GLU A 293 14.56 5.35 -27.98
N ILE A 294 14.68 5.27 -26.66
CA ILE A 294 14.09 6.29 -25.78
C ILE A 294 15.07 7.47 -25.80
N THR A 295 14.90 8.33 -26.81
CA THR A 295 15.43 9.68 -26.72
C THR A 295 14.76 10.34 -25.53
N ASP A 296 15.59 10.65 -24.54
CA ASP A 296 15.20 11.41 -23.37
C ASP A 296 14.61 12.74 -23.86
N SER A 297 13.35 13.00 -23.48
CA SER A 297 12.55 14.19 -23.79
C SER A 297 11.86 14.32 -25.17
N ASP A 298 11.17 13.30 -25.67
CA ASP A 298 10.15 13.56 -26.71
C ASP A 298 8.80 14.02 -26.13
N TRP A 299 8.82 15.19 -25.47
CA TRP A 299 7.63 15.96 -25.09
C TRP A 299 7.09 16.80 -26.25
N ARG A 300 7.38 16.43 -27.50
CA ARG A 300 6.74 17.10 -28.63
C ARG A 300 5.26 16.76 -28.60
N GLN A 301 4.44 17.77 -28.86
CA GLN A 301 3.03 17.54 -29.08
C GLN A 301 2.89 16.79 -30.40
N ALA A 302 2.00 15.81 -30.41
CA ALA A 302 1.69 15.04 -31.58
C ALA A 302 0.18 14.83 -31.65
N SER A 303 -0.31 14.62 -32.86
CA SER A 303 -1.66 14.15 -33.11
C SER A 303 -1.59 12.70 -33.57
N LEU A 304 -2.36 11.85 -32.90
CA LEU A 304 -2.56 10.45 -33.26
C LEU A 304 -3.79 10.35 -34.15
N TYR A 305 -3.61 9.83 -35.36
CA TYR A 305 -4.68 9.65 -36.34
C TYR A 305 -4.92 8.16 -36.61
N ILE A 306 -6.17 7.79 -36.80
CA ILE A 306 -6.57 6.49 -37.35
C ILE A 306 -6.76 6.66 -38.86
N THR A 307 -6.04 5.88 -39.66
CA THR A 307 -6.13 5.87 -41.14
C THR A 307 -6.92 4.67 -41.66
N ASP A 308 -7.07 3.62 -40.83
CA ASP A 308 -7.96 2.49 -41.08
C ASP A 308 -8.50 1.98 -39.74
N ILE A 309 -9.82 1.87 -39.59
CA ILE A 309 -10.47 1.39 -38.35
C ILE A 309 -10.37 -0.13 -38.16
N GLY A 310 -9.85 -0.87 -39.15
CA GLY A 310 -9.53 -2.28 -39.00
C GLY A 310 -10.75 -3.21 -38.86
N PRO A 311 -10.52 -4.46 -38.40
CA PRO A 311 -11.57 -5.47 -38.26
C PRO A 311 -12.48 -5.23 -37.05
N ASN A 312 -11.99 -4.62 -35.97
CA ASN A 312 -12.77 -4.40 -34.74
C ASN A 312 -13.53 -3.05 -34.75
N LYS A 313 -14.26 -2.79 -35.84
CA LYS A 313 -14.89 -1.48 -36.14
C LYS A 313 -15.72 -0.91 -35.00
N MET A 314 -16.57 -1.73 -34.37
CA MET A 314 -17.45 -1.25 -33.28
C MET A 314 -16.68 -0.87 -32.01
N LYS A 315 -15.53 -1.52 -31.74
CA LYS A 315 -14.66 -1.16 -30.62
C LYS A 315 -13.93 0.15 -30.90
N ILE A 316 -13.44 0.34 -32.12
CA ILE A 316 -12.82 1.62 -32.55
C ILE A 316 -13.84 2.76 -32.53
N ILE A 317 -15.08 2.53 -32.99
CA ILE A 317 -16.17 3.51 -32.90
C ILE A 317 -16.49 3.84 -31.44
N ALA A 318 -16.50 2.85 -30.54
CA ALA A 318 -16.70 3.10 -29.11
C ALA A 318 -15.56 3.92 -28.48
N LEU A 319 -14.31 3.70 -28.92
CA LEU A 319 -13.16 4.52 -28.50
C LEU A 319 -13.27 5.95 -29.03
N LEU A 320 -13.60 6.15 -30.33
CA LEU A 320 -13.85 7.47 -30.90
C LEU A 320 -15.00 8.21 -30.21
N LYS A 321 -16.06 7.47 -29.85
CA LYS A 321 -17.18 7.99 -29.09
C LYS A 321 -16.74 8.54 -27.73
N LYS A 322 -15.90 7.78 -27.02
CA LYS A 322 -15.37 8.11 -25.70
C LYS A 322 -14.40 9.28 -25.75
N GLU A 323 -13.45 9.26 -26.68
CA GLU A 323 -12.36 10.24 -26.74
C GLU A 323 -12.85 11.63 -27.17
N HIS A 324 -13.85 11.71 -28.06
CA HIS A 324 -14.41 12.99 -28.52
C HIS A 324 -15.75 13.37 -27.87
N ASP A 325 -16.17 12.64 -26.84
CA ASP A 325 -17.46 12.82 -26.15
C ASP A 325 -18.65 13.00 -27.11
N MET A 326 -18.74 12.13 -28.12
CA MET A 326 -19.77 12.23 -29.16
C MET A 326 -20.81 11.13 -29.06
N SER A 327 -21.96 11.31 -29.73
CA SER A 327 -22.99 10.27 -29.77
C SER A 327 -22.59 9.10 -30.68
N GLY A 328 -23.17 7.93 -30.46
CA GLY A 328 -22.90 6.73 -31.27
C GLY A 328 -23.06 6.93 -32.79
N PRO A 329 -24.13 7.59 -33.27
CA PRO A 329 -24.27 7.93 -34.68
C PRO A 329 -23.20 8.90 -35.21
N GLN A 330 -22.75 9.86 -34.40
CA GLN A 330 -21.67 10.77 -34.79
C GLN A 330 -20.33 10.05 -34.89
N ALA A 331 -20.02 9.16 -33.94
CA ALA A 331 -18.80 8.34 -33.98
C ALA A 331 -18.81 7.36 -35.15
N LEU A 332 -19.97 6.78 -35.48
CA LEU A 332 -20.15 5.93 -36.65
C LEU A 332 -19.94 6.72 -37.94
N GLU A 333 -20.45 7.95 -38.04
CA GLU A 333 -20.24 8.78 -39.22
C GLU A 333 -18.77 9.20 -39.35
N LEU A 334 -18.13 9.60 -38.25
CA LEU A 334 -16.71 9.95 -38.20
C LEU A 334 -15.82 8.78 -38.64
N SER A 335 -16.17 7.54 -38.25
CA SER A 335 -15.42 6.31 -38.59
C SER A 335 -15.35 6.00 -40.10
N LYS A 336 -16.17 6.67 -40.92
CA LYS A 336 -16.15 6.52 -42.37
C LYS A 336 -15.07 7.39 -43.03
N SER A 337 -14.46 8.30 -42.28
CA SER A 337 -13.40 9.18 -42.78
C SER A 337 -12.13 8.38 -43.03
N SER A 338 -11.41 8.71 -44.10
CA SER A 338 -10.15 8.04 -44.45
C SER A 338 -8.99 8.38 -43.52
N ARG A 339 -9.15 9.42 -42.69
CA ARG A 339 -8.19 9.86 -41.69
C ARG A 339 -8.97 10.52 -40.55
N ILE A 340 -8.85 9.99 -39.35
CA ILE A 340 -9.64 10.40 -38.18
C ILE A 340 -8.65 10.84 -37.11
N LEU A 341 -8.70 12.10 -36.69
CA LEU A 341 -7.95 12.52 -35.50
C LEU A 341 -8.52 11.75 -34.31
N PHE A 342 -7.71 10.93 -33.65
CA PHE A 342 -8.12 10.24 -32.43
C PHE A 342 -7.86 11.14 -31.23
N LYS A 343 -6.63 11.64 -31.09
CA LYS A 343 -6.23 12.43 -29.92
C LYS A 343 -4.98 13.25 -30.20
N THR A 344 -4.91 14.44 -29.61
CA THR A 344 -3.70 15.27 -29.61
C THR A 344 -3.16 15.36 -28.18
N GLY A 345 -1.84 15.25 -28.03
CA GLY A 345 -1.20 15.22 -26.72
C GLY A 345 0.30 15.04 -26.85
N TYR A 346 0.98 14.82 -25.73
CA TYR A 346 2.41 14.51 -25.76
C TYR A 346 2.64 13.13 -26.36
N TYR A 347 3.56 13.03 -27.31
CA TYR A 347 3.86 11.80 -28.05
C TYR A 347 3.98 10.57 -27.12
N LYS A 348 4.65 10.73 -25.98
CA LYS A 348 4.82 9.70 -24.94
C LYS A 348 3.50 9.18 -24.35
N TRP A 349 2.53 10.06 -24.07
CA TRP A 349 1.24 9.65 -23.51
C TRP A 349 0.33 9.02 -24.55
N LEU A 350 0.49 9.40 -25.81
CA LEU A 350 -0.25 8.81 -26.91
C LEU A 350 0.25 7.41 -27.30
N GLN A 351 1.39 6.94 -26.76
CA GLN A 351 1.91 5.60 -27.04
C GLN A 351 0.97 4.49 -26.55
N GLN A 352 0.34 4.68 -25.38
CA GLN A 352 -0.63 3.71 -24.88
C GLN A 352 -1.88 3.65 -25.77
N ASP A 353 -2.39 4.80 -26.19
CA ASP A 353 -3.52 4.90 -27.11
C ASP A 353 -3.17 4.29 -28.49
N TYR A 354 -1.95 4.52 -28.99
CA TYR A 354 -1.44 3.90 -30.22
C TYR A 354 -1.42 2.37 -30.14
N GLN A 355 -0.82 1.81 -29.09
CA GLN A 355 -0.75 0.36 -28.89
C GLN A 355 -2.15 -0.26 -28.75
N GLN A 356 -3.06 0.42 -28.07
CA GLN A 356 -4.45 -0.03 -27.94
C GLN A 356 -5.13 -0.08 -29.31
N LEU A 357 -5.00 0.95 -30.14
CA LEU A 357 -5.62 1.02 -31.47
C LEU A 357 -5.03 -0.05 -32.42
N GLU A 358 -3.70 -0.23 -32.43
CA GLU A 358 -3.06 -1.29 -33.22
C GLU A 358 -3.48 -2.70 -32.77
N SER A 359 -3.60 -2.94 -31.45
CA SER A 359 -4.04 -4.24 -30.93
C SER A 359 -5.47 -4.62 -31.36
N LEU A 360 -6.30 -3.62 -31.65
CA LEU A 360 -7.64 -3.78 -32.22
C LEU A 360 -7.63 -3.90 -33.76
N GLY A 361 -6.44 -3.86 -34.37
CA GLY A 361 -6.21 -4.01 -35.80
C GLY A 361 -6.46 -2.74 -36.62
N ALA A 362 -6.55 -1.57 -35.97
CA ALA A 362 -6.60 -0.29 -36.66
C ALA A 362 -5.20 0.10 -37.15
N LYS A 363 -5.12 0.81 -38.28
CA LYS A 363 -3.88 1.47 -38.72
C LYS A 363 -3.87 2.89 -38.19
N VAL A 364 -2.79 3.23 -37.51
CA VAL A 364 -2.62 4.52 -36.85
C VAL A 364 -1.31 5.18 -37.27
N GLU A 365 -1.32 6.50 -37.30
CA GLU A 365 -0.15 7.31 -37.63
C GLU A 365 -0.02 8.48 -36.65
N PHE A 366 1.22 8.88 -36.38
CA PHE A 366 1.53 10.08 -35.63
C PHE A 366 1.89 11.23 -36.57
N GLU A 367 1.40 12.41 -36.26
CA GLU A 367 1.84 13.68 -36.85
C GLU A 367 2.42 14.54 -35.73
N ILE A 368 3.73 14.74 -35.73
CA ILE A 368 4.39 15.62 -34.76
C ILE A 368 4.00 17.06 -35.09
N ILE A 369 3.54 17.78 -34.08
CA ILE A 369 3.21 19.20 -34.17
C ILE A 369 4.49 19.96 -33.83
N GLU A 370 5.06 20.63 -34.83
CA GLU A 370 6.24 21.50 -34.67
C GLU A 370 5.94 22.76 -33.86
#